data_AF-Q46IG2-F1
#
_entry.id   AF-Q46IG2-F1
#
_cell.length_a   1.000
_cell.length_b   1.000
_cell.length_c   1.000
_cell.angle_alpha   90.00
_cell.angle_beta   90.00
_cell.angle_gamma   90.00
#
_symmetry.space_group_name_H-M   'P 1'
#
loop_
_entity.id
_entity.type
_entity.pdbx_description
1 polymer ?
#
loop_
_entity_poly.entity_id
_entity_poly.type
_entity_poly.pdbx_seq_one_letter_code
_entity_poly.pdbx_strand_id
1 'polypeptide(L)'
;MDSDGNAANGLNAATAVNVTGGNALSSFRINASDTLTATNSAVFDFSGYSGVITDLTFGLNDFDDGEAATTISVVGTANTDTVSASYDAATDASVTPNMTGIENFDISLADHGTEYVLDMSKASGLSQINVVDISSEKLELSSLASGVTVDYTTTDGTASELEIKLATVSGTESQTVNVSAASANDDLKITMADVETLVIKPETALQVDLDLSGLSMTATGATMAVNLTGTNDVEIISTAEDVTVIDASGMGVGGSVLQTTTRSSTAAATYTGSDGNDTFMWANSGDVIAAGAGTDTLDLNFAAILGGLNVDLTSTTNQIVSIDGSVPTGTVTGFEYVDLSGFTGSFGARITGLPTTANDIIGTPQIDVITAGTAADFITVAGGDTVNAGTGNDTFRVTDAVFDAFSVANPALDGQGGTGDILSITNQGTIVDADIVGISGIEILDFTTAASTATFGANFTASSITTIDQTGASLSITATAGQTLGSASAPIIITGYALNTEANILVPGGTATDGDGTITGYTVGTGAAEGVYTKNTGTATGLEFLAAAAAGTHAAGDVVAYTTGGDSFIFSEGANTNNSDDQFFQLNDTVITKVAVTHAAGIFHI
;
A
#
# COMPACT_ATOMS: atom_id res chain seq x y z
N MET A 1 40.10 -12.74 -30.38
CA MET A 1 41.48 -13.04 -29.99
C MET A 1 41.41 -14.07 -28.86
N ASP A 2 42.37 -14.98 -28.84
CA ASP A 2 42.67 -16.08 -27.89
C ASP A 2 41.52 -16.96 -27.36
N SER A 3 41.66 -18.28 -27.56
CA SER A 3 40.71 -19.32 -27.14
C SER A 3 41.18 -20.10 -25.91
N ASP A 4 42.30 -19.73 -25.30
CA ASP A 4 42.78 -20.33 -24.06
C ASP A 4 42.14 -19.60 -22.87
N GLY A 5 41.11 -20.22 -22.29
CA GLY A 5 40.20 -19.63 -21.30
C GLY A 5 40.78 -19.33 -19.91
N ASN A 6 41.90 -18.59 -19.83
CA ASN A 6 42.35 -17.93 -18.60
C ASN A 6 43.45 -16.86 -18.77
N ALA A 7 43.39 -15.96 -19.77
CA ALA A 7 44.49 -14.99 -19.93
C ALA A 7 44.14 -13.68 -20.66
N ALA A 8 43.52 -12.75 -19.94
CA ALA A 8 43.85 -11.33 -20.14
C ALA A 8 45.36 -11.02 -19.89
N ASN A 9 46.18 -12.01 -19.47
CA ASN A 9 47.60 -11.89 -19.11
C ASN A 9 48.46 -11.09 -20.09
N GLY A 10 48.21 -11.20 -21.41
CA GLY A 10 48.95 -10.41 -22.39
C GLY A 10 48.61 -8.92 -22.35
N LEU A 11 47.34 -8.59 -22.10
CA LEU A 11 46.85 -7.22 -21.93
C LEU A 11 47.20 -6.68 -20.54
N ASN A 12 47.06 -7.50 -19.49
CA ASN A 12 47.35 -7.12 -18.10
C ASN A 12 48.84 -6.82 -17.86
N ALA A 13 49.74 -7.38 -18.67
CA ALA A 13 51.17 -7.07 -18.62
C ALA A 13 51.59 -5.94 -19.57
N ALA A 14 50.68 -5.44 -20.42
CA ALA A 14 50.99 -4.40 -21.39
C ALA A 14 51.01 -3.04 -20.70
N THR A 15 51.97 -2.19 -21.08
CA THR A 15 52.02 -0.78 -20.63
C THR A 15 51.29 0.17 -21.59
N ALA A 16 51.04 -0.29 -22.81
CA ALA A 16 50.22 0.39 -23.79
C ALA A 16 49.61 -0.63 -24.74
N VAL A 17 48.32 -0.47 -25.04
CA VAL A 17 47.57 -1.24 -26.02
C VAL A 17 46.98 -0.24 -27.01
N ASN A 18 47.48 -0.27 -28.25
CA ASN A 18 46.96 0.58 -29.32
C ASN A 18 46.15 -0.27 -30.29
N VAL A 19 44.86 0.02 -30.43
CA VAL A 19 43.98 -0.67 -31.36
C VAL A 19 43.68 0.26 -32.53
N THR A 20 43.92 -0.22 -33.75
CA THR A 20 43.77 0.58 -34.97
C THR A 20 43.04 -0.19 -36.07
N GLY A 21 42.51 0.53 -37.06
CA GLY A 21 41.83 -0.06 -38.21
C GLY A 21 40.36 -0.35 -37.93
N GLY A 22 39.83 -1.47 -38.44
CA GLY A 22 38.40 -1.81 -38.31
C GLY A 22 37.49 -0.99 -39.23
N ASN A 23 36.18 -1.09 -38.99
CA ASN A 23 35.11 -0.33 -39.63
C ASN A 23 33.92 -0.24 -38.66
N ALA A 24 32.87 0.47 -39.03
CA ALA A 24 31.69 0.70 -38.18
C ALA A 24 30.92 -0.57 -37.74
N LEU A 25 31.23 -1.75 -38.28
CA LEU A 25 30.67 -3.04 -37.86
C LEU A 25 31.63 -3.86 -37.00
N SER A 26 32.85 -3.38 -36.79
CA SER A 26 33.86 -4.06 -35.99
C SER A 26 33.60 -3.80 -34.52
N SER A 27 33.71 -4.82 -33.68
CA SER A 27 33.64 -4.68 -32.23
C SER A 27 34.89 -5.22 -31.55
N PHE A 28 35.22 -4.62 -30.41
CA PHE A 28 36.23 -5.07 -29.48
C PHE A 28 35.57 -5.39 -28.13
N ARG A 29 35.89 -6.56 -27.58
CA ARG A 29 35.57 -6.95 -26.21
C ARG A 29 36.63 -7.89 -25.66
N ILE A 30 36.78 -7.90 -24.34
CA ILE A 30 37.38 -9.04 -23.64
C ILE A 30 36.32 -10.12 -23.40
N ASN A 31 36.71 -11.36 -23.07
CA ASN A 31 35.71 -12.38 -22.79
C ASN A 31 35.00 -12.05 -21.47
N ALA A 32 33.70 -12.36 -21.37
CA ALA A 32 32.88 -12.02 -20.20
C ALA A 32 33.35 -12.67 -18.88
N SER A 33 34.25 -13.67 -18.93
CA SER A 33 34.85 -14.31 -17.76
C SER A 33 36.24 -13.76 -17.42
N ASP A 34 36.80 -12.90 -18.27
CA ASP A 34 38.13 -12.31 -18.11
C ASP A 34 37.98 -10.87 -17.60
N THR A 35 38.91 -10.44 -16.74
CA THR A 35 39.00 -9.05 -16.28
C THR A 35 40.40 -8.49 -16.48
N LEU A 36 40.48 -7.18 -16.70
CA LEU A 36 41.73 -6.44 -16.68
C LEU A 36 42.15 -6.10 -15.25
N THR A 37 43.45 -6.15 -14.97
CA THR A 37 44.00 -5.88 -13.63
C THR A 37 45.00 -4.72 -13.64
N ALA A 38 45.07 -3.95 -12.55
CA ALA A 38 45.96 -2.78 -12.42
C ALA A 38 47.39 -3.13 -11.98
N THR A 39 47.99 -4.21 -12.50
CA THR A 39 49.32 -4.64 -12.01
C THR A 39 50.49 -3.75 -12.46
N ASN A 40 50.26 -2.88 -13.46
CA ASN A 40 51.21 -1.88 -13.95
C ASN A 40 50.44 -0.72 -14.61
N SER A 41 51.09 0.43 -14.82
CA SER A 41 50.53 1.49 -15.66
C SER A 41 50.23 0.95 -17.07
N ALA A 42 49.02 1.20 -17.57
CA ALA A 42 48.53 0.74 -18.86
C ALA A 42 47.64 1.81 -19.51
N VAL A 43 47.95 2.15 -20.77
CA VAL A 43 47.13 3.01 -21.61
C VAL A 43 46.46 2.16 -22.69
N PHE A 44 45.13 2.08 -22.67
CA PHE A 44 44.33 1.44 -23.71
C PHE A 44 43.81 2.51 -24.67
N ASP A 45 44.41 2.62 -25.86
CA ASP A 45 44.09 3.65 -26.85
C ASP A 45 43.40 3.05 -28.07
N PHE A 46 42.11 3.37 -28.23
CA PHE A 46 41.26 2.98 -29.35
C PHE A 46 40.96 4.14 -30.30
N SER A 47 41.60 5.30 -30.15
CA SER A 47 41.32 6.49 -30.98
C SER A 47 41.58 6.27 -32.49
N GLY A 48 42.42 5.29 -32.84
CA GLY A 48 42.68 4.87 -34.22
C GLY A 48 41.76 3.74 -34.73
N TYR A 49 40.85 3.23 -33.91
CA TYR A 49 39.91 2.16 -34.22
C TYR A 49 38.59 2.73 -34.71
N SER A 50 38.12 2.27 -35.87
CA SER A 50 36.86 2.70 -36.49
C SER A 50 35.64 1.86 -36.08
N GLY A 51 35.85 0.86 -35.21
CA GLY A 51 34.78 0.04 -34.63
C GLY A 51 34.34 0.57 -33.28
N VAL A 52 33.74 -0.30 -32.46
CA VAL A 52 33.20 0.01 -31.13
C VAL A 52 33.81 -0.89 -30.04
N ILE A 53 34.02 -0.36 -28.84
CA ILE A 53 34.32 -1.10 -27.63
C ILE A 53 32.97 -1.53 -27.03
N THR A 54 32.59 -2.79 -27.22
CA THR A 54 31.32 -3.26 -26.64
C THR A 54 31.41 -3.51 -25.15
N ASP A 55 32.60 -3.85 -24.64
CA ASP A 55 32.88 -3.91 -23.21
C ASP A 55 34.40 -4.09 -22.96
N LEU A 56 34.94 -3.30 -22.04
CA LEU A 56 36.27 -3.48 -21.46
C LEU A 56 36.12 -3.62 -19.94
N THR A 57 36.07 -4.85 -19.44
CA THR A 57 35.80 -5.14 -18.03
C THR A 57 37.08 -5.14 -17.19
N PHE A 58 37.10 -4.35 -16.12
CA PHE A 58 38.15 -4.33 -15.11
C PHE A 58 37.75 -5.14 -13.87
N GLY A 59 38.76 -5.69 -13.19
CA GLY A 59 38.60 -6.39 -11.92
C GLY A 59 38.22 -5.44 -10.77
N LEU A 60 38.08 -6.01 -9.58
CA LEU A 60 37.67 -5.29 -8.37
C LEU A 60 38.70 -4.20 -8.04
N ASN A 61 38.26 -2.94 -8.02
CA ASN A 61 39.09 -1.75 -7.78
C ASN A 61 40.26 -1.58 -8.76
N ASP A 62 40.30 -2.35 -9.86
CA ASP A 62 41.42 -2.31 -10.81
C ASP A 62 41.30 -1.16 -11.82
N PHE A 63 40.14 -0.51 -11.94
CA PHE A 63 40.01 0.69 -12.77
C PHE A 63 40.13 1.96 -11.92
N ASP A 64 41.37 2.21 -11.49
CA ASP A 64 41.75 3.33 -10.65
C ASP A 64 43.06 4.00 -11.13
N ASP A 65 43.02 5.32 -11.30
CA ASP A 65 44.17 6.20 -11.59
C ASP A 65 44.56 7.08 -10.38
N GLY A 66 44.04 6.74 -9.19
CA GLY A 66 44.29 7.38 -7.90
C GLY A 66 45.41 6.72 -7.07
N GLU A 67 45.64 5.42 -7.23
CA GLU A 67 46.68 4.67 -6.50
C GLU A 67 48.11 5.12 -6.86
N ALA A 68 48.96 5.24 -5.84
CA ALA A 68 50.25 5.91 -5.91
C ALA A 68 51.37 5.04 -6.54
N ALA A 69 51.22 4.56 -7.78
CA ALA A 69 52.29 3.93 -8.57
C ALA A 69 51.86 3.52 -9.99
N THR A 70 50.55 3.51 -10.25
CA THR A 70 49.97 2.99 -11.49
C THR A 70 49.15 4.09 -12.16
N THR A 71 49.09 4.02 -13.49
CA THR A 71 48.22 4.90 -14.28
C THR A 71 47.47 4.02 -15.25
N ILE A 72 46.16 3.92 -15.06
CA ILE A 72 45.28 3.14 -15.91
C ILE A 72 44.38 4.12 -16.65
N SER A 73 44.42 4.13 -17.98
CA SER A 73 43.56 5.01 -18.77
C SER A 73 42.99 4.34 -20.01
N VAL A 74 41.75 4.69 -20.35
CA VAL A 74 41.08 4.22 -21.57
C VAL A 74 40.72 5.41 -22.46
N VAL A 75 41.15 5.38 -23.72
CA VAL A 75 40.72 6.32 -24.77
C VAL A 75 39.84 5.56 -25.75
N GLY A 76 38.57 5.97 -25.84
CA GLY A 76 37.59 5.38 -26.74
C GLY A 76 37.75 5.79 -28.19
N THR A 77 36.72 5.47 -28.95
CA THR A 77 36.56 5.62 -30.38
C THR A 77 35.70 6.85 -30.70
N ALA A 78 35.11 6.90 -31.89
CA ALA A 78 34.10 7.90 -32.25
C ALA A 78 32.66 7.34 -32.21
N ASN A 79 32.50 6.08 -31.78
CA ASN A 79 31.22 5.39 -31.61
C ASN A 79 30.92 5.22 -30.11
N THR A 80 29.73 4.73 -29.77
CA THR A 80 29.31 4.50 -28.38
C THR A 80 30.05 3.33 -27.74
N ASP A 81 31.01 3.65 -26.88
CA ASP A 81 31.87 2.69 -26.21
C ASP A 81 31.45 2.44 -24.76
N THR A 82 31.67 1.20 -24.30
CA THR A 82 31.38 0.77 -22.93
C THR A 82 32.66 0.29 -22.22
N VAL A 83 32.82 0.75 -20.98
CA VAL A 83 33.79 0.22 -20.00
C VAL A 83 32.99 -0.30 -18.81
N SER A 84 33.46 -1.38 -18.18
CA SER A 84 32.83 -1.94 -16.99
C SER A 84 33.84 -2.11 -15.86
N ALA A 85 33.46 -1.87 -14.62
CA ALA A 85 34.28 -2.11 -13.44
C ALA A 85 33.45 -2.59 -12.25
N SER A 86 34.12 -3.18 -11.27
CA SER A 86 33.51 -3.54 -9.99
C SER A 86 34.28 -2.88 -8.86
N TYR A 87 33.57 -2.48 -7.80
CA TYR A 87 34.16 -1.71 -6.73
C TYR A 87 33.73 -2.18 -5.33
N ASP A 88 34.66 -2.07 -4.39
CA ASP A 88 34.52 -2.46 -2.99
C ASP A 88 35.23 -1.43 -2.09
N ALA A 89 34.43 -0.71 -1.31
CA ALA A 89 34.86 0.33 -0.40
C ALA A 89 35.70 -0.16 0.79
N ALA A 90 35.59 -1.43 1.21
CA ALA A 90 36.45 -1.99 2.25
C ALA A 90 37.87 -2.26 1.74
N THR A 91 38.02 -2.52 0.44
CA THR A 91 39.32 -2.70 -0.20
C THR A 91 39.93 -1.35 -0.58
N ASP A 92 39.13 -0.46 -1.15
CA ASP A 92 39.52 0.92 -1.46
C ASP A 92 38.29 1.82 -1.43
N ALA A 93 38.26 2.81 -0.54
CA ALA A 93 37.09 3.66 -0.35
C ALA A 93 36.96 4.76 -1.42
N SER A 94 37.98 4.97 -2.26
CA SER A 94 37.91 5.99 -3.30
C SER A 94 38.79 5.68 -4.50
N VAL A 95 38.21 5.77 -5.70
CA VAL A 95 38.96 5.58 -6.96
C VAL A 95 38.74 6.74 -7.92
N THR A 96 39.66 6.93 -8.86
CA THR A 96 39.61 7.96 -9.91
C THR A 96 39.72 7.32 -11.30
N PRO A 97 38.61 6.93 -11.94
CA PRO A 97 38.64 6.37 -13.29
C PRO A 97 39.14 7.39 -14.31
N ASN A 98 40.09 7.00 -15.16
CA ASN A 98 40.63 7.87 -16.20
C ASN A 98 40.18 7.37 -17.58
N MET A 99 39.21 8.07 -18.16
CA MET A 99 38.63 7.70 -19.45
C MET A 99 38.31 8.92 -20.32
N THR A 100 38.48 8.78 -21.63
CA THR A 100 38.17 9.83 -22.60
C THR A 100 37.46 9.24 -23.80
N GLY A 101 36.30 9.79 -24.17
CA GLY A 101 35.51 9.31 -25.31
C GLY A 101 34.88 7.94 -25.05
N ILE A 102 34.50 7.66 -23.80
CA ILE A 102 33.69 6.52 -23.42
C ILE A 102 32.31 7.05 -23.08
N GLU A 103 31.26 6.47 -23.65
CA GLU A 103 29.89 6.95 -23.51
C GLU A 103 29.12 6.25 -22.38
N ASN A 104 29.42 4.98 -22.11
CA ASN A 104 28.77 4.18 -21.06
C ASN A 104 29.80 3.64 -20.08
N PHE A 105 29.53 3.79 -18.78
CA PHE A 105 30.33 3.19 -17.74
C PHE A 105 29.48 2.32 -16.81
N ASP A 106 29.71 1.01 -16.85
CA ASP A 106 28.97 0.03 -16.05
C ASP A 106 29.72 -0.26 -14.74
N ILE A 107 29.01 -0.18 -13.63
CA ILE A 107 29.55 -0.29 -12.27
C ILE A 107 28.75 -1.34 -11.49
N SER A 108 29.47 -2.27 -10.88
CA SER A 108 28.93 -3.18 -9.88
C SER A 108 29.54 -2.87 -8.52
N LEU A 109 28.69 -2.60 -7.53
CA LEU A 109 29.12 -2.36 -6.14
C LEU A 109 29.11 -3.65 -5.33
N ALA A 110 30.00 -3.74 -4.35
CA ALA A 110 30.05 -4.83 -3.37
C ALA A 110 29.64 -4.34 -1.97
N ASP A 111 29.04 -5.22 -1.17
CA ASP A 111 28.42 -4.94 0.14
C ASP A 111 29.37 -4.67 1.29
N HIS A 112 29.48 -3.40 1.71
CA HIS A 112 30.39 -3.01 2.78
C HIS A 112 29.83 -1.97 3.76
N GLY A 113 28.69 -1.34 3.46
CA GLY A 113 27.99 -0.39 4.34
C GLY A 113 28.81 0.88 4.61
N THR A 114 29.77 1.17 3.75
CA THR A 114 30.64 2.35 3.83
C THR A 114 30.28 3.33 2.71
N GLU A 115 30.93 4.49 2.70
CA GLU A 115 30.82 5.40 1.56
C GLU A 115 31.92 5.07 0.56
N TYR A 116 31.52 4.86 -0.68
CA TYR A 116 32.40 4.66 -1.81
C TYR A 116 32.46 5.92 -2.68
N VAL A 117 33.64 6.50 -2.89
CA VAL A 117 33.81 7.75 -3.65
C VAL A 117 34.44 7.49 -5.01
N LEU A 118 33.66 7.72 -6.07
CA LEU A 118 34.12 7.69 -7.45
C LEU A 118 34.44 9.12 -7.92
N ASP A 119 35.72 9.45 -8.08
CA ASP A 119 36.16 10.75 -8.62
C ASP A 119 36.16 10.76 -10.15
N MET A 120 35.16 11.43 -10.70
CA MET A 120 34.94 11.58 -12.13
C MET A 120 35.77 12.71 -12.76
N SER A 121 36.69 13.34 -12.02
CA SER A 121 37.51 14.47 -12.48
C SER A 121 38.38 14.16 -13.71
N LYS A 122 38.69 12.88 -13.97
CA LYS A 122 39.43 12.39 -15.14
C LYS A 122 38.57 11.66 -16.18
N ALA A 123 37.25 11.61 -16.00
CA ALA A 123 36.34 11.03 -16.96
C ALA A 123 35.80 12.11 -17.91
N SER A 124 35.79 11.82 -19.22
CA SER A 124 35.19 12.69 -20.23
C SER A 124 34.57 11.91 -21.37
N GLY A 125 33.48 12.45 -21.93
CA GLY A 125 32.71 11.81 -23.01
C GLY A 125 31.53 10.96 -22.53
N LEU A 126 31.39 10.74 -21.22
CA LEU A 126 30.29 9.96 -20.67
C LEU A 126 28.94 10.56 -21.02
N SER A 127 28.00 9.67 -21.33
CA SER A 127 26.58 9.95 -21.50
C SER A 127 25.73 9.24 -20.46
N GLN A 128 26.20 8.07 -19.98
CA GLN A 128 25.51 7.26 -18.99
C GLN A 128 26.51 6.57 -18.05
N ILE A 129 26.14 6.46 -16.78
CA ILE A 129 26.75 5.58 -15.79
C ILE A 129 25.67 4.60 -15.36
N ASN A 130 25.92 3.30 -15.49
CA ASN A 130 25.00 2.25 -15.07
C ASN A 130 25.52 1.66 -13.75
N VAL A 131 24.72 1.69 -12.70
CA VAL A 131 25.07 1.20 -11.38
C VAL A 131 24.11 0.07 -11.02
N VAL A 132 24.69 -1.06 -10.65
CA VAL A 132 23.97 -2.15 -9.99
C VAL A 132 24.49 -2.23 -8.56
N ASP A 133 23.63 -1.80 -7.62
CA ASP A 133 23.86 -1.95 -6.19
C ASP A 133 23.01 -3.11 -5.66
N ILE A 134 23.69 -4.15 -5.20
CA ILE A 134 23.06 -5.34 -4.62
C ILE A 134 23.16 -5.38 -3.09
N SER A 135 23.47 -4.24 -2.47
CA SER A 135 24.15 -4.24 -1.19
C SER A 135 23.93 -3.06 -0.26
N SER A 136 22.98 -2.18 -0.53
CA SER A 136 22.72 -0.99 0.31
C SER A 136 23.97 -0.14 0.56
N GLU A 137 24.76 0.12 -0.49
CA GLU A 137 25.97 0.91 -0.38
C GLU A 137 25.68 2.40 -0.52
N LYS A 138 26.55 3.25 0.04
CA LYS A 138 26.56 4.67 -0.27
C LYS A 138 27.57 4.94 -1.40
N LEU A 139 27.07 5.26 -2.59
CA LEU A 139 27.89 5.69 -3.72
C LEU A 139 27.92 7.21 -3.84
N GLU A 140 29.12 7.80 -3.82
CA GLU A 140 29.35 9.19 -4.20
C GLU A 140 29.97 9.29 -5.59
N LEU A 141 29.29 9.98 -6.51
CA LEU A 141 29.83 10.40 -7.80
C LEU A 141 30.35 11.84 -7.67
N SER A 142 31.66 11.99 -7.47
CA SER A 142 32.28 13.31 -7.30
C SER A 142 32.77 13.89 -8.63
N SER A 143 32.65 15.21 -8.80
CA SER A 143 33.03 15.93 -10.02
C SER A 143 32.32 15.42 -11.29
N LEU A 144 31.06 14.99 -11.20
CA LEU A 144 30.31 14.46 -12.34
C LEU A 144 30.05 15.57 -13.38
N ALA A 145 30.34 15.29 -14.65
CA ALA A 145 30.06 16.23 -15.72
C ALA A 145 28.54 16.42 -15.90
N SER A 146 28.10 17.65 -16.18
CA SER A 146 26.68 17.92 -16.47
C SER A 146 26.21 17.17 -17.72
N GLY A 147 24.99 16.65 -17.68
CA GLY A 147 24.36 15.93 -18.79
C GLY A 147 24.62 14.42 -18.83
N VAL A 148 25.40 13.88 -17.89
CA VAL A 148 25.53 12.43 -17.72
C VAL A 148 24.28 11.89 -17.01
N THR A 149 23.62 10.89 -17.59
CA THR A 149 22.53 10.17 -16.91
C THR A 149 23.11 9.14 -15.96
N VAL A 150 22.59 9.06 -14.73
CA VAL A 150 22.91 7.95 -13.82
C VAL A 150 21.75 6.96 -13.88
N ASP A 151 22.03 5.71 -14.23
CA ASP A 151 21.06 4.63 -14.21
C ASP A 151 21.36 3.75 -13.00
N TYR A 152 20.47 3.74 -12.02
CA TYR A 152 20.72 3.14 -10.72
C TYR A 152 19.70 2.05 -10.44
N THR A 153 20.18 0.80 -10.38
CA THR A 153 19.38 -0.35 -9.95
C THR A 153 19.74 -0.69 -8.51
N THR A 154 18.77 -0.55 -7.61
CA THR A 154 18.84 -1.07 -6.24
C THR A 154 18.20 -2.47 -6.21
N THR A 155 18.77 -3.39 -5.43
CA THR A 155 18.19 -4.73 -5.23
C THR A 155 17.97 -5.08 -3.76
N ASP A 156 18.08 -4.09 -2.87
CA ASP A 156 17.92 -4.30 -1.43
C ASP A 156 16.76 -3.45 -0.89
N GLY A 157 16.01 -4.05 0.03
CA GLY A 157 14.99 -3.35 0.83
C GLY A 157 15.58 -2.56 1.99
N THR A 158 16.90 -2.40 2.04
CA THR A 158 17.58 -1.43 2.91
C THR A 158 18.25 -0.32 2.08
N ALA A 159 18.19 0.91 2.58
CA ALA A 159 18.44 2.15 1.86
C ALA A 159 19.82 2.26 1.17
N SER A 160 19.87 1.93 -0.12
CA SER A 160 20.96 2.33 -1.01
C SER A 160 21.02 3.86 -1.06
N GLU A 161 22.22 4.45 -1.07
CA GLU A 161 22.38 5.90 -1.16
C GLU A 161 23.20 6.30 -2.38
N LEU A 162 22.67 7.22 -3.17
CA LEU A 162 23.35 7.85 -4.31
C LEU A 162 23.60 9.33 -4.00
N GLU A 163 24.86 9.73 -3.86
CA GLU A 163 25.28 11.13 -3.76
C GLU A 163 25.90 11.59 -5.07
N ILE A 164 25.37 12.66 -5.67
CA ILE A 164 25.89 13.23 -6.92
C ILE A 164 26.42 14.64 -6.64
N LYS A 165 27.71 14.84 -6.90
CA LYS A 165 28.36 16.16 -6.88
C LYS A 165 28.76 16.55 -8.29
N LEU A 166 28.02 17.46 -8.90
CA LEU A 166 28.35 17.98 -10.22
C LEU A 166 29.68 18.74 -10.19
N ALA A 167 30.46 18.65 -11.27
CA ALA A 167 31.71 19.38 -11.44
C ALA A 167 31.52 20.91 -11.40
N THR A 168 30.32 21.38 -11.74
CA THR A 168 29.94 22.80 -11.72
C THR A 168 28.52 22.96 -11.20
N VAL A 169 28.33 23.93 -10.30
CA VAL A 169 27.02 24.41 -9.80
C VAL A 169 26.99 25.93 -9.96
N SER A 170 26.16 26.44 -10.86
CA SER A 170 26.10 27.82 -11.32
C SER A 170 24.71 28.47 -11.17
N GLY A 171 23.70 27.69 -10.77
CA GLY A 171 22.33 28.16 -10.53
C GLY A 171 21.31 27.74 -11.59
N THR A 172 21.66 26.80 -12.49
CA THR A 172 20.77 26.34 -13.59
C THR A 172 20.93 24.84 -13.90
N GLU A 173 21.52 24.09 -12.98
CA GLU A 173 21.92 22.72 -13.20
C GLU A 173 20.72 21.79 -13.26
N SER A 174 20.84 20.76 -14.09
CA SER A 174 19.90 19.66 -14.14
C SER A 174 20.65 18.32 -14.14
N GLN A 175 20.11 17.35 -13.41
CA GLN A 175 20.63 15.99 -13.33
C GLN A 175 19.51 14.99 -13.62
N THR A 176 19.81 13.96 -14.41
CA THR A 176 18.87 12.86 -14.71
C THR A 176 19.31 11.60 -13.99
N VAL A 177 18.36 10.95 -13.32
CA VAL A 177 18.55 9.64 -12.68
C VAL A 177 17.45 8.70 -13.17
N ASN A 178 17.84 7.63 -13.84
CA ASN A 178 16.96 6.49 -14.05
C ASN A 178 17.05 5.61 -12.80
N VAL A 179 15.90 5.16 -12.30
CA VAL A 179 15.84 4.34 -11.09
C VAL A 179 15.14 3.02 -11.39
N SER A 180 15.67 1.94 -10.84
CA SER A 180 15.17 0.59 -11.01
C SER A 180 15.19 -0.15 -9.68
N ALA A 181 14.12 -0.89 -9.37
CA ALA A 181 14.02 -1.77 -8.22
C ALA A 181 14.01 -3.24 -8.68
N ALA A 182 14.72 -4.11 -7.97
CA ALA A 182 14.71 -5.55 -8.24
C ALA A 182 13.61 -6.30 -7.45
N SER A 183 13.18 -5.74 -6.33
CA SER A 183 12.01 -6.12 -5.54
C SER A 183 11.02 -4.95 -5.44
N ALA A 184 9.79 -5.22 -4.99
CA ALA A 184 8.91 -4.13 -4.59
C ALA A 184 9.49 -3.48 -3.32
N ASN A 185 9.39 -2.16 -3.24
CA ASN A 185 9.80 -1.37 -2.07
C ASN A 185 11.31 -1.42 -1.82
N ASP A 186 12.11 -1.42 -2.89
CA ASP A 186 13.54 -1.21 -2.76
C ASP A 186 13.81 0.29 -2.58
N ASP A 187 14.52 0.63 -1.51
CA ASP A 187 14.81 1.99 -1.11
C ASP A 187 16.02 2.56 -1.87
N LEU A 188 15.89 3.78 -2.38
CA LEU A 188 16.99 4.59 -2.88
C LEU A 188 16.90 6.02 -2.35
N LYS A 189 17.94 6.43 -1.62
CA LYS A 189 18.11 7.82 -1.22
C LYS A 189 18.98 8.56 -2.22
N ILE A 190 18.54 9.75 -2.61
CA ILE A 190 19.29 10.63 -3.51
C ILE A 190 19.76 11.86 -2.75
N THR A 191 21.06 12.14 -2.80
CA THR A 191 21.70 13.31 -2.18
C THR A 191 22.33 14.18 -3.25
N MET A 192 21.95 15.45 -3.27
CA MET A 192 22.52 16.46 -4.17
C MET A 192 22.48 17.84 -3.49
N ALA A 193 23.46 18.67 -3.79
CA ALA A 193 23.49 20.07 -3.36
C ALA A 193 23.59 20.99 -4.57
N ASP A 194 22.85 22.10 -4.53
CA ASP A 194 22.90 23.17 -5.52
C ASP A 194 22.61 22.70 -6.97
N VAL A 195 21.61 21.83 -7.13
CA VAL A 195 21.07 21.40 -8.44
C VAL A 195 19.61 21.84 -8.54
N GLU A 196 19.26 22.72 -9.47
CA GLU A 196 17.91 23.29 -9.53
C GLU A 196 16.85 22.31 -10.04
N THR A 197 17.24 21.31 -10.85
CA THR A 197 16.28 20.36 -11.44
C THR A 197 16.80 18.92 -11.44
N LEU A 198 16.15 18.06 -10.66
CA LEU A 198 16.30 16.61 -10.74
C LEU A 198 15.23 16.04 -11.69
N VAL A 199 15.64 15.22 -12.65
CA VAL A 199 14.74 14.43 -13.49
C VAL A 199 14.86 12.97 -13.07
N ILE A 200 13.75 12.34 -12.70
CA ILE A 200 13.68 10.94 -12.29
C ILE A 200 12.87 10.16 -13.32
N LYS A 201 13.35 8.97 -13.67
CA LYS A 201 12.64 8.03 -14.54
C LYS A 201 12.66 6.62 -13.94
N PRO A 202 11.58 6.14 -13.30
CA PRO A 202 11.45 4.75 -12.92
C PRO A 202 11.36 3.84 -14.15
N GLU A 203 12.28 2.88 -14.28
CA GLU A 203 12.36 1.98 -15.45
C GLU A 203 11.79 0.59 -15.20
N THR A 204 11.61 0.20 -13.93
CA THR A 204 11.06 -1.10 -13.54
C THR A 204 9.56 -1.03 -13.26
N ALA A 205 8.85 -2.11 -13.56
CA ALA A 205 7.43 -2.25 -13.19
C ALA A 205 7.21 -2.49 -11.68
N LEU A 206 8.31 -2.64 -10.92
CA LEU A 206 8.30 -2.69 -9.46
C LEU A 206 8.48 -1.26 -8.96
N GLN A 207 7.68 -0.90 -7.95
CA GLN A 207 7.74 0.38 -7.27
C GLN A 207 9.12 0.60 -6.66
N VAL A 208 9.68 1.78 -6.90
CA VAL A 208 10.90 2.27 -6.27
C VAL A 208 10.51 3.23 -5.14
N ASP A 209 11.14 3.05 -3.99
CA ASP A 209 10.91 3.87 -2.81
C ASP A 209 12.03 4.91 -2.71
N LEU A 210 11.68 6.19 -2.83
CA LEU A 210 12.64 7.30 -2.92
C LEU A 210 12.67 8.14 -1.64
N ASP A 211 13.87 8.25 -1.07
CA ASP A 211 14.18 9.24 -0.05
C ASP A 211 14.87 10.45 -0.70
N LEU A 212 14.14 11.56 -0.80
CA LEU A 212 14.61 12.83 -1.35
C LEU A 212 14.96 13.85 -0.26
N SER A 213 15.17 13.40 0.98
CA SER A 213 15.59 14.24 2.10
C SER A 213 17.04 14.75 1.99
N GLY A 214 17.86 14.14 1.12
CA GLY A 214 19.23 14.53 0.84
C GLY A 214 19.39 15.68 -0.16
N LEU A 215 18.30 16.20 -0.72
CA LEU A 215 18.31 17.29 -1.69
C LEU A 215 18.40 18.65 -0.99
N SER A 216 19.27 19.56 -1.44
CA SER A 216 19.45 20.86 -0.77
C SER A 216 19.95 21.99 -1.67
N MET A 217 19.64 23.22 -1.28
CA MET A 217 20.12 24.46 -1.88
C MET A 217 20.84 25.32 -0.84
N THR A 218 22.06 25.78 -1.14
CA THR A 218 22.84 26.62 -0.22
C THR A 218 22.43 28.09 -0.28
N ALA A 219 21.91 28.54 -1.43
CA ALA A 219 21.45 29.91 -1.61
C ALA A 219 20.07 30.12 -0.95
N THR A 220 19.97 31.10 -0.04
CA THR A 220 18.72 31.39 0.66
C THR A 220 17.57 31.68 -0.30
N GLY A 221 16.49 30.91 -0.17
CA GLY A 221 15.28 31.06 -0.99
C GLY A 221 15.39 30.46 -2.39
N ALA A 222 16.52 29.81 -2.71
CA ALA A 222 16.59 28.92 -3.87
C ALA A 222 15.85 27.61 -3.54
N THR A 223 15.32 26.99 -4.58
CA THR A 223 14.47 25.81 -4.48
C THR A 223 14.81 24.84 -5.60
N MET A 224 14.47 23.57 -5.41
CA MET A 224 14.62 22.50 -6.38
C MET A 224 13.28 22.08 -6.97
N ALA A 225 13.33 21.65 -8.23
CA ALA A 225 12.25 20.93 -8.89
C ALA A 225 12.64 19.46 -9.12
N VAL A 226 11.70 18.56 -8.87
CA VAL A 226 11.79 17.13 -9.17
C VAL A 226 10.78 16.83 -10.27
N ASN A 227 11.25 16.44 -11.46
CA ASN A 227 10.40 16.07 -12.58
C ASN A 227 10.41 14.55 -12.72
N LEU A 228 9.25 13.91 -12.68
CA LEU A 228 9.10 12.48 -12.88
C LEU A 228 8.56 12.19 -14.29
N THR A 229 9.10 11.15 -14.92
CA THR A 229 8.71 10.73 -16.28
C THR A 229 8.66 9.20 -16.38
N GLY A 230 8.02 8.65 -17.41
CA GLY A 230 7.95 7.21 -17.62
C GLY A 230 6.54 6.66 -17.44
N THR A 231 6.41 5.40 -17.04
CA THR A 231 5.11 4.69 -16.96
C THR A 231 4.99 3.77 -15.75
N ASN A 232 5.93 3.86 -14.81
CA ASN A 232 5.97 3.03 -13.62
C ASN A 232 5.80 3.91 -12.40
N ASP A 233 5.36 3.33 -11.29
CA ASP A 233 5.08 4.03 -10.04
C ASP A 233 6.33 4.33 -9.22
N VAL A 234 6.23 5.37 -8.39
CA VAL A 234 7.25 5.82 -7.45
C VAL A 234 6.59 6.12 -6.12
N GLU A 235 7.12 5.55 -5.05
CA GLU A 235 6.83 6.02 -3.70
C GLU A 235 7.89 7.04 -3.29
N ILE A 236 7.46 8.21 -2.83
CA ILE A 236 8.33 9.22 -2.23
C ILE A 236 8.10 9.18 -0.73
N ILE A 237 9.03 8.52 -0.03
CA ILE A 237 8.96 8.35 1.42
C ILE A 237 9.20 9.71 2.11
N SER A 238 10.19 10.48 1.63
CA SER A 238 10.57 11.74 2.25
C SER A 238 11.01 12.78 1.23
N THR A 239 10.78 14.06 1.53
CA THR A 239 11.21 15.19 0.71
C THR A 239 11.88 16.26 1.56
N ALA A 240 12.97 16.83 1.04
CA ALA A 240 13.64 17.96 1.67
C ALA A 240 12.82 19.26 1.56
N GLU A 241 13.09 20.23 2.44
CA GLU A 241 12.42 21.54 2.45
C GLU A 241 12.63 22.34 1.16
N ASP A 242 13.79 22.16 0.52
CA ASP A 242 14.11 22.88 -0.71
C ASP A 242 13.37 22.31 -1.94
N VAL A 243 12.78 21.11 -1.84
CA VAL A 243 11.95 20.51 -2.89
C VAL A 243 10.56 21.13 -2.84
N THR A 244 10.38 22.20 -3.62
CA THR A 244 9.09 22.91 -3.70
C THR A 244 8.30 22.58 -4.95
N VAL A 245 8.87 21.84 -5.89
CA VAL A 245 8.17 21.40 -7.10
C VAL A 245 8.34 19.89 -7.29
N ILE A 246 7.23 19.20 -7.49
CA ILE A 246 7.17 17.82 -7.98
C ILE A 246 6.26 17.85 -9.20
N ASP A 247 6.79 17.48 -10.36
CA ASP A 247 6.04 17.47 -11.61
C ASP A 247 6.10 16.08 -12.24
N ALA A 248 5.03 15.32 -12.08
CA ALA A 248 4.83 14.00 -12.66
C ALA A 248 3.97 14.02 -13.92
N SER A 249 3.68 15.20 -14.49
CA SER A 249 2.88 15.30 -15.73
C SER A 249 3.56 14.66 -16.95
N GLY A 250 4.84 14.31 -16.84
CA GLY A 250 5.58 13.53 -17.82
C GLY A 250 5.42 12.00 -17.69
N MET A 251 4.69 11.52 -16.68
CA MET A 251 4.39 10.10 -16.47
C MET A 251 3.07 9.72 -17.15
N GLY A 252 3.12 8.73 -18.03
CA GLY A 252 1.95 8.21 -18.72
C GLY A 252 1.21 7.14 -17.92
N VAL A 253 0.16 6.56 -18.52
CA VAL A 253 -0.68 5.50 -17.94
C VAL A 253 0.16 4.39 -17.30
N GLY A 254 -0.13 4.10 -16.03
CA GLY A 254 0.59 3.13 -15.20
C GLY A 254 1.62 3.77 -14.26
N GLY A 255 2.06 5.00 -14.54
CA GLY A 255 2.91 5.76 -13.63
C GLY A 255 2.08 6.48 -12.57
N SER A 256 2.54 6.46 -11.33
CA SER A 256 1.92 7.18 -10.21
C SER A 256 2.98 7.65 -9.22
N VAL A 257 2.64 8.64 -8.42
CA VAL A 257 3.43 9.19 -7.33
C VAL A 257 2.68 8.99 -6.03
N LEU A 258 3.28 8.28 -5.09
CA LEU A 258 2.73 8.07 -3.76
C LEU A 258 3.60 8.80 -2.73
N GLN A 259 3.07 9.82 -2.04
CA GLN A 259 3.74 10.39 -0.86
C GLN A 259 3.22 9.74 0.41
N THR A 260 4.07 9.06 1.19
CA THR A 260 3.61 8.23 2.32
C THR A 260 4.03 8.68 3.72
N THR A 261 5.19 9.33 3.88
CA THR A 261 5.72 9.57 5.23
C THR A 261 5.75 11.03 5.61
N THR A 262 6.62 11.84 4.98
CA THR A 262 6.74 13.25 5.37
C THR A 262 7.16 14.17 4.23
N ARG A 263 6.71 15.41 4.33
CA ARG A 263 7.36 16.56 3.69
C ARG A 263 7.43 17.76 4.63
N SER A 264 8.26 18.72 4.26
CA SER A 264 8.29 20.01 4.95
C SER A 264 6.96 20.78 4.77
N SER A 265 6.44 21.36 5.86
CA SER A 265 5.27 22.23 5.86
C SER A 265 5.62 23.72 5.91
N THR A 266 6.91 24.09 5.96
CA THR A 266 7.34 25.49 6.12
C THR A 266 7.09 26.33 4.89
N ALA A 267 7.38 25.78 3.71
CA ALA A 267 7.24 26.43 2.42
C ALA A 267 6.04 25.86 1.65
N ALA A 268 5.45 26.69 0.80
CA ALA A 268 4.44 26.23 -0.14
C ALA A 268 5.10 25.43 -1.26
N ALA A 269 4.44 24.37 -1.70
CA ALA A 269 4.88 23.50 -2.79
C ALA A 269 3.93 23.55 -3.99
N THR A 270 4.43 23.21 -5.16
CA THR A 270 3.66 23.04 -6.40
C THR A 270 3.81 21.60 -6.88
N TYR A 271 2.75 20.80 -6.77
CA TYR A 271 2.75 19.40 -7.16
C TYR A 271 1.78 19.17 -8.31
N THR A 272 2.23 18.44 -9.33
CA THR A 272 1.42 18.01 -10.47
C THR A 272 1.57 16.51 -10.61
N GLY A 273 0.46 15.77 -10.59
CA GLY A 273 0.47 14.31 -10.76
C GLY A 273 0.50 13.85 -12.21
N SER A 274 0.39 12.55 -12.37
CA SER A 274 0.52 11.77 -13.60
C SER A 274 -0.85 11.41 -14.22
N ASP A 275 -0.83 10.42 -15.11
CA ASP A 275 -2.02 9.73 -15.65
C ASP A 275 -2.43 8.49 -14.80
N GLY A 276 -1.79 8.24 -13.65
CA GLY A 276 -2.09 7.12 -12.75
C GLY A 276 -2.63 7.58 -11.40
N ASN A 277 -2.69 6.67 -10.43
CA ASN A 277 -3.31 6.96 -9.13
C ASN A 277 -2.31 7.62 -8.18
N ASP A 278 -2.33 8.94 -8.10
CA ASP A 278 -1.40 9.70 -7.28
C ASP A 278 -1.90 9.88 -5.84
N THR A 279 -0.97 10.07 -4.92
CA THR A 279 -1.23 10.55 -3.57
C THR A 279 -0.28 11.68 -3.24
N PHE A 280 -0.83 12.86 -2.99
CA PHE A 280 -0.04 14.01 -2.58
C PHE A 280 -0.45 14.50 -1.21
N MET A 281 0.57 14.78 -0.40
CA MET A 281 0.42 15.35 0.92
C MET A 281 0.24 16.88 0.80
N TRP A 282 -0.81 17.41 1.40
CA TRP A 282 -1.08 18.83 1.58
C TRP A 282 -0.76 19.23 3.03
N ALA A 283 0.20 20.13 3.21
CA ALA A 283 0.73 20.48 4.53
C ALA A 283 0.87 22.00 4.76
N ASN A 284 0.67 22.81 3.72
CA ASN A 284 0.78 24.27 3.78
C ASN A 284 -0.37 24.95 3.04
N SER A 285 -0.94 26.00 3.64
CA SER A 285 -2.06 26.76 3.06
C SER A 285 -1.78 27.40 1.68
N GLY A 286 -0.51 27.53 1.30
CA GLY A 286 -0.06 28.05 0.02
C GLY A 286 0.18 27.01 -1.07
N ASP A 287 0.01 25.72 -0.79
CA ASP A 287 0.30 24.66 -1.76
C ASP A 287 -0.60 24.72 -2.99
N VAL A 288 -0.02 24.46 -4.15
CA VAL A 288 -0.70 24.33 -5.44
C VAL A 288 -0.56 22.89 -5.90
N ILE A 289 -1.64 22.11 -5.79
CA ILE A 289 -1.63 20.67 -6.10
C ILE A 289 -2.68 20.37 -7.17
N ALA A 290 -2.25 19.77 -8.27
CA ALA A 290 -3.12 19.24 -9.30
C ALA A 290 -2.87 17.73 -9.43
N ALA A 291 -3.89 16.92 -9.14
CA ALA A 291 -3.75 15.48 -9.04
C ALA A 291 -3.42 14.80 -10.37
N GLY A 292 -3.90 15.32 -11.50
CA GLY A 292 -3.69 14.70 -12.80
C GLY A 292 -4.92 13.94 -13.25
N ALA A 293 -4.73 12.77 -13.84
CA ALA A 293 -5.80 11.84 -14.16
C ALA A 293 -5.54 10.53 -13.42
N GLY A 294 -6.57 9.90 -12.87
CA GLY A 294 -6.38 8.70 -12.06
C GLY A 294 -7.54 8.51 -11.11
N THR A 295 -7.33 7.68 -10.09
CA THR A 295 -8.09 7.78 -8.84
C THR A 295 -7.14 8.29 -7.77
N ASP A 296 -7.13 9.61 -7.60
CA ASP A 296 -6.09 10.29 -6.83
C ASP A 296 -6.52 10.56 -5.39
N THR A 297 -5.56 10.50 -4.45
CA THR A 297 -5.78 10.71 -3.01
C THR A 297 -5.13 11.99 -2.52
N LEU A 298 -5.95 12.85 -1.92
CA LEU A 298 -5.48 14.03 -1.20
C LEU A 298 -5.23 13.68 0.27
N ASP A 299 -3.97 13.59 0.68
CA ASP A 299 -3.58 13.40 2.08
C ASP A 299 -3.39 14.78 2.76
N LEU A 300 -4.17 15.11 3.79
CA LEU A 300 -4.06 16.39 4.51
C LEU A 300 -3.33 16.25 5.85
N ASN A 301 -2.08 16.70 5.87
CA ASN A 301 -1.21 16.74 7.06
C ASN A 301 -1.01 18.18 7.55
N PHE A 302 -2.04 18.73 8.20
CA PHE A 302 -2.07 20.11 8.67
C PHE A 302 -2.48 20.25 10.14
N ALA A 303 -1.80 21.14 10.86
CA ALA A 303 -2.10 21.45 12.26
C ALA A 303 -2.89 22.77 12.38
N ALA A 304 -4.21 22.66 12.54
CA ALA A 304 -5.12 23.80 12.70
C ALA A 304 -5.20 24.30 14.15
N ILE A 305 -5.52 25.59 14.31
CA ILE A 305 -5.52 26.28 15.61
C ILE A 305 -6.87 26.96 15.92
N LEU A 306 -7.48 27.62 14.94
CA LEU A 306 -8.64 28.49 15.06
C LEU A 306 -9.93 27.96 14.40
N GLY A 307 -9.87 26.97 13.50
CA GLY A 307 -11.07 26.49 12.80
C GLY A 307 -10.98 25.06 12.27
N GLY A 308 -12.11 24.59 11.72
CA GLY A 308 -12.21 23.29 11.06
C GLY A 308 -11.83 23.35 9.58
N LEU A 309 -12.03 22.22 8.91
CA LEU A 309 -11.73 22.02 7.51
C LEU A 309 -13.04 21.90 6.70
N ASN A 310 -13.04 22.40 5.46
CA ASN A 310 -14.12 22.17 4.51
C ASN A 310 -13.52 21.69 3.18
N VAL A 311 -13.75 20.43 2.86
CA VAL A 311 -13.34 19.77 1.61
C VAL A 311 -14.57 19.56 0.73
N ASP A 312 -14.46 19.94 -0.53
CA ASP A 312 -15.47 19.71 -1.56
C ASP A 312 -14.79 19.12 -2.80
N LEU A 313 -14.80 17.79 -2.91
CA LEU A 313 -14.19 17.07 -4.03
C LEU A 313 -14.85 17.39 -5.37
N THR A 314 -16.07 17.94 -5.36
CA THR A 314 -16.79 18.34 -6.59
C THR A 314 -16.26 19.65 -7.19
N SER A 315 -15.46 20.40 -6.44
CA SER A 315 -14.92 21.69 -6.86
C SER A 315 -13.83 21.53 -7.91
N THR A 316 -14.01 22.19 -9.06
CA THR A 316 -13.01 22.24 -10.14
C THR A 316 -12.01 23.39 -10.00
N THR A 317 -12.15 24.21 -8.95
CA THR A 317 -11.29 25.39 -8.73
C THR A 317 -10.41 25.26 -7.51
N ASN A 318 -10.95 24.69 -6.43
CA ASN A 318 -10.20 24.38 -5.21
C ASN A 318 -11.04 23.45 -4.34
N GLN A 319 -10.56 22.22 -4.12
CA GLN A 319 -11.22 21.21 -3.32
C GLN A 319 -11.07 21.47 -1.82
N ILE A 320 -10.09 22.30 -1.40
CA ILE A 320 -10.06 22.85 -0.05
C ILE A 320 -10.76 24.22 -0.05
N VAL A 321 -11.99 24.25 0.44
CA VAL A 321 -12.84 25.45 0.43
C VAL A 321 -12.46 26.41 1.56
N SER A 322 -12.18 25.86 2.74
CA SER A 322 -11.71 26.63 3.88
C SER A 322 -10.88 25.78 4.83
N ILE A 323 -9.88 26.40 5.43
CA ILE A 323 -8.97 25.81 6.42
C ILE A 323 -8.70 26.83 7.53
N ASP A 324 -8.75 26.36 8.77
CA ASP A 324 -8.43 27.15 9.95
C ASP A 324 -9.20 28.50 10.05
N GLY A 325 -10.45 28.49 9.55
CA GLY A 325 -11.32 29.68 9.51
C GLY A 325 -11.02 30.68 8.38
N SER A 326 -10.17 30.32 7.42
CA SER A 326 -9.81 31.14 6.27
C SER A 326 -9.86 30.33 4.95
N VAL A 327 -9.73 31.00 3.80
CA VAL A 327 -9.58 30.32 2.51
C VAL A 327 -8.09 30.05 2.29
N PRO A 328 -7.68 28.84 1.83
CA PRO A 328 -6.27 28.61 1.50
C PRO A 328 -5.79 29.61 0.44
N THR A 329 -4.51 29.95 0.50
CA THR A 329 -3.87 30.85 -0.49
C THR A 329 -3.44 30.14 -1.76
N GLY A 330 -3.23 28.83 -1.69
CA GLY A 330 -2.97 27.96 -2.83
C GLY A 330 -4.25 27.33 -3.40
N THR A 331 -4.09 26.27 -4.21
CA THR A 331 -5.19 25.60 -4.91
C THR A 331 -4.98 24.09 -4.93
N VAL A 332 -6.03 23.31 -4.69
CA VAL A 332 -6.00 21.85 -4.76
C VAL A 332 -7.10 21.37 -5.70
N THR A 333 -6.78 20.56 -6.70
CA THR A 333 -7.77 20.09 -7.69
C THR A 333 -7.48 18.70 -8.21
N GLY A 334 -8.52 17.97 -8.61
CA GLY A 334 -8.41 16.72 -9.36
C GLY A 334 -8.48 15.44 -8.54
N PHE A 335 -8.70 15.52 -7.22
CA PHE A 335 -8.71 14.35 -6.35
C PHE A 335 -10.10 13.70 -6.24
N GLU A 336 -10.14 12.37 -6.29
CA GLU A 336 -11.33 11.55 -6.05
C GLU A 336 -11.45 11.11 -4.59
N TYR A 337 -10.33 10.97 -3.89
CA TYR A 337 -10.23 10.46 -2.52
C TYR A 337 -9.61 11.49 -1.59
N VAL A 338 -9.88 11.34 -0.30
CA VAL A 338 -9.31 12.23 0.73
C VAL A 338 -8.95 11.45 1.99
N ASP A 339 -7.75 11.69 2.49
CA ASP A 339 -7.28 11.24 3.79
C ASP A 339 -7.04 12.44 4.71
N LEU A 340 -7.81 12.51 5.81
CA LEU A 340 -7.70 13.55 6.82
C LEU A 340 -7.13 13.05 8.15
N SER A 341 -6.56 11.84 8.18
CA SER A 341 -6.09 11.21 9.40
C SER A 341 -4.95 11.98 10.07
N GLY A 342 -4.12 12.70 9.31
CA GLY A 342 -3.07 13.57 9.83
C GLY A 342 -3.48 15.03 10.02
N PHE A 343 -4.75 15.39 9.80
CA PHE A 343 -5.28 16.68 10.21
C PHE A 343 -5.42 16.73 11.74
N THR A 344 -4.80 17.73 12.36
CA THR A 344 -4.85 17.91 13.81
C THR A 344 -5.47 19.25 14.17
N GLY A 345 -6.25 19.28 15.25
CA GLY A 345 -6.97 20.47 15.69
C GLY A 345 -8.02 20.17 16.75
N SER A 346 -8.95 21.11 16.97
CA SER A 346 -10.09 20.92 17.89
C SER A 346 -11.44 20.86 17.16
N PHE A 347 -11.45 21.04 15.85
CA PHE A 347 -12.65 21.05 15.01
C PHE A 347 -12.48 19.99 13.94
N GLY A 348 -13.55 19.27 13.60
CA GLY A 348 -13.52 18.32 12.48
C GLY A 348 -13.69 18.99 11.12
N ALA A 349 -13.99 18.16 10.15
CA ALA A 349 -14.14 18.51 8.76
C ALA A 349 -15.60 18.46 8.30
N ARG A 350 -15.92 19.28 7.30
CA ARG A 350 -17.03 19.03 6.39
C ARG A 350 -16.44 18.48 5.10
N ILE A 351 -16.93 17.34 4.66
CA ILE A 351 -16.45 16.65 3.47
C ILE A 351 -17.63 16.43 2.52
N THR A 352 -17.51 16.90 1.29
CA THR A 352 -18.43 16.60 0.19
C THR A 352 -17.68 15.79 -0.85
N GLY A 353 -18.09 14.53 -1.03
CA GLY A 353 -17.56 13.61 -2.02
C GLY A 353 -18.11 13.88 -3.41
N LEU A 354 -17.59 13.14 -4.38
CA LEU A 354 -18.05 13.15 -5.76
C LEU A 354 -19.44 12.53 -5.88
N PRO A 355 -20.35 13.14 -6.66
CA PRO A 355 -21.75 12.73 -6.68
C PRO A 355 -22.00 11.38 -7.36
N THR A 356 -21.14 10.95 -8.28
CA THR A 356 -21.37 9.78 -9.15
C THR A 356 -20.18 8.83 -9.25
N THR A 357 -19.07 9.14 -8.59
CA THR A 357 -17.86 8.31 -8.55
C THR A 357 -17.72 7.79 -7.14
N ALA A 358 -17.22 6.56 -7.00
CA ALA A 358 -16.91 6.00 -5.69
C ALA A 358 -15.87 6.89 -5.00
N ASN A 359 -16.07 7.16 -3.72
CA ASN A 359 -15.15 7.91 -2.88
C ASN A 359 -14.44 6.95 -1.92
N ASP A 360 -13.22 7.25 -1.52
CA ASP A 360 -12.59 6.73 -0.30
C ASP A 360 -12.28 7.95 0.59
N ILE A 361 -12.96 8.01 1.73
CA ILE A 361 -12.96 9.16 2.62
C ILE A 361 -12.49 8.68 3.99
N ILE A 362 -11.35 9.21 4.44
CA ILE A 362 -10.92 9.08 5.83
C ILE A 362 -11.15 10.43 6.52
N GLY A 363 -12.02 10.43 7.52
CA GLY A 363 -12.31 11.60 8.34
C GLY A 363 -11.15 12.03 9.25
N THR A 364 -11.32 13.17 9.90
CA THR A 364 -10.43 13.62 10.97
C THR A 364 -10.68 12.79 12.24
N PRO A 365 -9.77 12.82 13.24
CA PRO A 365 -10.08 12.25 14.56
C PRO A 365 -11.10 13.07 15.39
N GLN A 366 -11.70 14.12 14.82
CA GLN A 366 -12.73 14.95 15.46
C GLN A 366 -14.10 14.66 14.83
N ILE A 367 -15.16 15.34 15.29
CA ILE A 367 -16.50 15.15 14.73
C ILE A 367 -16.62 15.79 13.35
N ASP A 368 -16.92 14.97 12.37
CA ASP A 368 -17.04 15.36 10.97
C ASP A 368 -18.49 15.40 10.47
N VAL A 369 -18.68 16.07 9.35
CA VAL A 369 -19.90 16.03 8.54
C VAL A 369 -19.54 15.59 7.14
N ILE A 370 -19.90 14.37 6.78
CA ILE A 370 -19.53 13.72 5.53
C ILE A 370 -20.78 13.52 4.68
N THR A 371 -20.70 13.93 3.42
CA THR A 371 -21.67 13.58 2.39
C THR A 371 -20.86 12.99 1.24
N ALA A 372 -20.98 11.69 0.99
CA ALA A 372 -20.18 11.04 -0.05
C ALA A 372 -20.80 11.25 -1.44
N GLY A 373 -21.53 10.28 -1.98
CA GLY A 373 -22.05 10.34 -3.35
C GLY A 373 -23.28 9.48 -3.58
N THR A 374 -23.42 8.93 -4.79
CA THR A 374 -24.44 7.91 -5.12
C THR A 374 -23.82 6.62 -5.63
N ALA A 375 -22.48 6.59 -5.74
CA ALA A 375 -21.72 5.40 -6.05
C ALA A 375 -21.47 4.61 -4.76
N ALA A 376 -20.88 3.42 -4.87
CA ALA A 376 -20.47 2.65 -3.71
C ALA A 376 -19.24 3.30 -3.06
N ASP A 377 -19.44 3.97 -1.93
CA ASP A 377 -18.44 4.77 -1.24
C ASP A 377 -17.80 4.00 -0.07
N PHE A 378 -16.55 4.33 0.22
CA PHE A 378 -15.82 3.82 1.37
C PHE A 378 -15.54 4.97 2.35
N ILE A 379 -15.96 4.81 3.60
CA ILE A 379 -15.94 5.89 4.59
C ILE A 379 -15.35 5.35 5.89
N THR A 380 -14.18 5.85 6.27
CA THR A 380 -13.57 5.54 7.57
C THR A 380 -14.02 6.57 8.60
N VAL A 381 -14.72 6.10 9.63
CA VAL A 381 -15.34 6.92 10.68
C VAL A 381 -14.47 6.83 11.93
N ALA A 382 -14.13 7.98 12.51
CA ALA A 382 -13.21 8.07 13.64
C ALA A 382 -13.86 8.61 14.93
N GLY A 383 -15.14 9.02 14.88
CA GLY A 383 -15.83 9.56 16.06
C GLY A 383 -17.34 9.68 15.92
N GLY A 384 -17.89 10.73 16.55
CA GLY A 384 -19.34 11.04 16.57
C GLY A 384 -19.84 11.67 15.28
N ASP A 385 -19.41 11.15 14.14
CA ASP A 385 -19.55 11.78 12.83
C ASP A 385 -20.99 11.75 12.34
N THR A 386 -21.36 12.75 11.53
CA THR A 386 -22.60 12.75 10.76
C THR A 386 -22.28 12.40 9.32
N VAL A 387 -22.73 11.24 8.86
CA VAL A 387 -22.41 10.71 7.54
C VAL A 387 -23.70 10.41 6.78
N ASN A 388 -23.78 10.93 5.56
CA ASN A 388 -24.76 10.54 4.55
C ASN A 388 -23.98 9.88 3.40
N ALA A 389 -24.08 8.57 3.29
CA ALA A 389 -23.31 7.81 2.30
C ALA A 389 -23.96 7.87 0.92
N GLY A 390 -25.30 7.83 0.85
CA GLY A 390 -26.05 8.18 -0.34
C GLY A 390 -26.99 7.09 -0.84
N THR A 391 -26.90 6.70 -2.10
CA THR A 391 -27.75 5.59 -2.62
C THR A 391 -26.93 4.44 -3.17
N GLY A 392 -25.61 4.49 -2.97
CA GLY A 392 -24.70 3.41 -3.31
C GLY A 392 -24.90 2.21 -2.41
N ASN A 393 -24.06 1.18 -2.59
CA ASN A 393 -23.86 0.19 -1.53
C ASN A 393 -22.55 0.57 -0.86
N ASP A 394 -22.65 1.27 0.25
CA ASP A 394 -21.56 1.98 0.88
C ASP A 394 -20.94 1.16 2.01
N THR A 395 -19.68 1.42 2.34
CA THR A 395 -18.96 0.72 3.41
C THR A 395 -18.43 1.72 4.42
N PHE A 396 -18.98 1.65 5.63
CA PHE A 396 -18.48 2.33 6.82
C PHE A 396 -17.44 1.46 7.50
N ARG A 397 -16.21 1.96 7.66
CA ARG A 397 -15.13 1.28 8.38
C ARG A 397 -14.94 1.94 9.75
N VAL A 398 -15.04 1.14 10.81
CA VAL A 398 -14.81 1.58 12.19
C VAL A 398 -13.88 0.61 12.91
N THR A 399 -13.15 1.12 13.90
CA THR A 399 -12.44 0.27 14.87
C THR A 399 -13.35 -0.06 16.05
N ASP A 400 -13.07 -1.14 16.79
CA ASP A 400 -13.82 -1.48 18.01
C ASP A 400 -13.91 -0.31 19.00
N ALA A 401 -12.77 0.37 19.24
CA ALA A 401 -12.71 1.48 20.18
C ALA A 401 -13.57 2.68 19.75
N VAL A 402 -13.69 2.91 18.44
CA VAL A 402 -14.57 3.95 17.90
C VAL A 402 -16.02 3.53 18.04
N PHE A 403 -16.33 2.26 17.72
CA PHE A 403 -17.68 1.73 17.79
C PHE A 403 -18.22 1.70 19.23
N ASP A 404 -17.44 1.23 20.22
CA ASP A 404 -17.79 1.26 21.66
C ASP A 404 -18.06 2.70 22.16
N ALA A 405 -17.39 3.69 21.55
CA ALA A 405 -17.62 5.09 21.88
C ALA A 405 -18.93 5.67 21.31
N PHE A 406 -19.63 4.99 20.38
CA PHE A 406 -20.83 5.52 19.74
C PHE A 406 -21.97 5.77 20.72
N SER A 407 -22.10 4.95 21.76
CA SER A 407 -23.10 5.15 22.83
C SER A 407 -22.96 6.49 23.57
N VAL A 408 -21.77 7.11 23.52
CA VAL A 408 -21.47 8.42 24.11
C VAL A 408 -21.35 9.51 23.04
N ALA A 409 -20.70 9.21 21.92
CA ALA A 409 -20.45 10.15 20.84
C ALA A 409 -21.70 10.48 20.03
N ASN A 410 -22.66 9.53 19.98
CA ASN A 410 -23.93 9.62 19.29
C ASN A 410 -23.77 10.08 17.82
N PRO A 411 -23.10 9.27 16.98
CA PRO A 411 -22.96 9.56 15.56
C PRO A 411 -24.32 9.56 14.85
N ALA A 412 -24.33 9.98 13.60
CA ALA A 412 -25.46 9.83 12.70
C ALA A 412 -24.96 9.21 11.39
N LEU A 413 -24.95 7.88 11.30
CA LEU A 413 -24.48 7.14 10.13
C LEU A 413 -25.69 6.67 9.32
N ASP A 414 -25.81 7.15 8.09
CA ASP A 414 -26.96 6.89 7.24
C ASP A 414 -26.52 6.33 5.87
N GLY A 415 -26.71 5.02 5.67
CA GLY A 415 -26.48 4.35 4.37
C GLY A 415 -27.59 4.65 3.34
N GLN A 416 -28.73 5.17 3.83
CA GLN A 416 -29.78 5.76 3.01
C GLN A 416 -30.47 4.75 2.06
N GLY A 417 -30.19 4.81 0.75
CA GLY A 417 -30.98 4.13 -0.29
C GLY A 417 -30.36 2.84 -0.82
N GLY A 418 -29.18 2.47 -0.33
CA GLY A 418 -28.49 1.24 -0.67
C GLY A 418 -29.28 0.00 -0.28
N THR A 419 -28.82 -1.15 -0.76
CA THR A 419 -29.40 -2.45 -0.37
C THR A 419 -28.35 -3.42 0.16
N GLY A 420 -27.14 -2.94 0.31
CA GLY A 420 -25.97 -3.69 0.74
C GLY A 420 -24.98 -2.77 1.42
N ASP A 421 -25.47 -1.78 2.17
CA ASP A 421 -24.65 -0.89 2.98
C ASP A 421 -24.05 -1.70 4.14
N ILE A 422 -22.75 -1.53 4.35
CA ILE A 422 -21.93 -2.33 5.28
C ILE A 422 -21.41 -1.43 6.39
N LEU A 423 -21.62 -1.83 7.63
CA LEU A 423 -20.84 -1.38 8.77
C LEU A 423 -19.80 -2.45 9.12
N SER A 424 -18.55 -2.21 8.75
CA SER A 424 -17.43 -3.12 8.99
C SER A 424 -16.64 -2.70 10.21
N ILE A 425 -16.53 -3.61 11.18
CA ILE A 425 -15.83 -3.42 12.43
C ILE A 425 -14.49 -4.16 12.35
N THR A 426 -13.40 -3.39 12.26
CA THR A 426 -12.05 -3.87 11.88
C THR A 426 -11.22 -4.49 13.00
N ASN A 427 -11.63 -4.30 14.26
CA ASN A 427 -11.02 -4.91 15.45
C ASN A 427 -12.14 -5.28 16.43
N GLN A 428 -11.88 -6.05 17.50
CA GLN A 428 -12.95 -6.71 18.26
C GLN A 428 -13.05 -6.32 19.73
N GLY A 429 -14.28 -6.37 20.24
CA GLY A 429 -14.63 -6.16 21.63
C GLY A 429 -16.03 -6.68 21.97
N THR A 430 -16.59 -6.18 23.08
CA THR A 430 -17.97 -6.45 23.47
C THR A 430 -18.87 -5.38 22.87
N ILE A 431 -19.79 -5.78 22.00
CA ILE A 431 -20.78 -4.86 21.42
C ILE A 431 -22.02 -4.83 22.31
N VAL A 432 -22.49 -3.64 22.60
CA VAL A 432 -23.80 -3.44 23.23
C VAL A 432 -24.74 -2.65 22.31
N ASP A 433 -26.04 -2.86 22.45
CA ASP A 433 -27.06 -2.20 21.61
C ASP A 433 -26.95 -0.67 21.66
N ALA A 434 -26.44 -0.12 22.76
CA ALA A 434 -26.20 1.30 22.91
C ALA A 434 -25.21 1.87 21.87
N ASP A 435 -24.30 1.04 21.35
CA ASP A 435 -23.28 1.46 20.37
C ASP A 435 -23.84 1.54 18.95
N ILE A 436 -25.02 0.93 18.70
CA ILE A 436 -25.72 1.02 17.40
C ILE A 436 -26.59 2.29 17.33
N VAL A 437 -26.51 3.16 18.34
CA VAL A 437 -27.27 4.41 18.34
C VAL A 437 -26.90 5.29 17.16
N GLY A 438 -27.91 5.88 16.51
CA GLY A 438 -27.72 6.83 15.42
C GLY A 438 -27.31 6.21 14.08
N ILE A 439 -27.39 4.88 13.96
CA ILE A 439 -27.18 4.17 12.71
C ILE A 439 -28.53 3.96 12.02
N SER A 440 -28.61 4.20 10.72
CA SER A 440 -29.79 3.93 9.89
C SER A 440 -29.42 3.52 8.46
N GLY A 441 -30.29 2.75 7.81
CA GLY A 441 -30.09 2.37 6.41
C GLY A 441 -28.82 1.56 6.19
N ILE A 442 -28.39 0.77 7.17
CA ILE A 442 -27.28 -0.17 7.01
C ILE A 442 -27.85 -1.58 7.01
N GLU A 443 -27.61 -2.37 5.97
CA GLU A 443 -28.14 -3.72 5.87
C GLU A 443 -27.24 -4.78 6.49
N ILE A 444 -25.92 -4.57 6.46
CA ILE A 444 -24.91 -5.56 6.81
C ILE A 444 -24.04 -5.05 7.96
N LEU A 445 -23.97 -5.82 9.04
CA LEU A 445 -22.99 -5.66 10.10
C LEU A 445 -21.89 -6.70 9.92
N ASP A 446 -20.67 -6.27 9.63
CA ASP A 446 -19.55 -7.13 9.25
C ASP A 446 -18.45 -7.17 10.32
N PHE A 447 -18.01 -8.39 10.66
CA PHE A 447 -16.99 -8.71 11.65
C PHE A 447 -15.80 -9.40 10.97
N THR A 448 -14.68 -8.69 10.82
CA THR A 448 -13.60 -9.16 9.94
C THR A 448 -12.53 -10.01 10.61
N THR A 449 -12.41 -10.05 11.96
CA THR A 449 -11.47 -10.95 12.67
C THR A 449 -12.00 -11.36 14.06
N ALA A 450 -11.62 -12.57 14.55
CA ALA A 450 -11.75 -13.25 15.87
C ALA A 450 -13.08 -13.30 16.69
N ALA A 451 -13.02 -13.63 17.99
CA ALA A 451 -14.18 -13.87 18.86
C ALA A 451 -14.82 -12.60 19.47
N SER A 452 -16.10 -12.35 19.18
CA SER A 452 -16.88 -11.22 19.69
C SER A 452 -18.13 -11.66 20.48
N THR A 453 -18.59 -10.80 21.40
CA THR A 453 -19.91 -10.93 22.04
C THR A 453 -20.73 -9.70 21.69
N ALA A 454 -21.95 -9.87 21.16
CA ALA A 454 -22.84 -8.77 20.82
C ALA A 454 -24.18 -8.89 21.53
N THR A 455 -24.62 -7.80 22.17
CA THR A 455 -25.97 -7.68 22.74
C THR A 455 -26.78 -6.71 21.89
N PHE A 456 -27.84 -7.19 21.24
CA PHE A 456 -28.70 -6.38 20.36
C PHE A 456 -30.06 -6.10 21.00
N GLY A 457 -30.68 -4.99 20.62
CA GLY A 457 -31.90 -4.50 21.24
C GLY A 457 -32.71 -3.62 20.32
N ALA A 458 -33.08 -2.43 20.78
CA ALA A 458 -33.95 -1.53 20.04
C ALA A 458 -33.19 -0.77 18.95
N ASN A 459 -31.93 -0.41 19.21
CA ASN A 459 -31.11 0.32 18.25
C ASN A 459 -30.77 -0.55 17.04
N PHE A 460 -30.41 -1.83 17.26
CA PHE A 460 -30.23 -2.80 16.17
C PHE A 460 -31.46 -2.91 15.27
N THR A 461 -32.67 -2.91 15.83
CA THR A 461 -33.90 -2.96 15.01
C THR A 461 -34.18 -1.66 14.27
N ALA A 462 -33.67 -0.53 14.77
CA ALA A 462 -33.85 0.78 14.17
C ALA A 462 -32.83 1.08 13.05
N SER A 463 -31.70 0.37 13.03
CA SER A 463 -30.61 0.61 12.08
C SER A 463 -30.81 0.01 10.68
N SER A 464 -31.86 -0.79 10.51
CA SER A 464 -32.15 -1.57 9.29
C SER A 464 -31.22 -2.77 9.04
N ILE A 465 -30.39 -3.14 10.01
CA ILE A 465 -29.49 -4.29 9.87
C ILE A 465 -30.32 -5.57 9.74
N THR A 466 -30.10 -6.28 8.64
CA THR A 466 -30.75 -7.56 8.35
C THR A 466 -29.76 -8.70 8.19
N THR A 467 -28.49 -8.38 7.98
CA THR A 467 -27.41 -9.35 7.80
C THR A 467 -26.29 -9.11 8.79
N ILE A 468 -25.78 -10.18 9.38
CA ILE A 468 -24.58 -10.19 10.21
C ILE A 468 -23.56 -11.08 9.50
N ASP A 469 -22.48 -10.49 9.00
CA ASP A 469 -21.38 -11.24 8.41
C ASP A 469 -20.29 -11.47 9.45
N GLN A 470 -19.94 -12.72 9.68
CA GLN A 470 -18.88 -13.12 10.61
C GLN A 470 -17.81 -13.95 9.90
N THR A 471 -17.63 -13.76 8.59
CA THR A 471 -16.60 -14.45 7.82
C THR A 471 -15.22 -14.22 8.45
N GLY A 472 -14.66 -15.26 9.09
CA GLY A 472 -13.36 -15.17 9.78
C GLY A 472 -13.41 -14.80 11.27
N ALA A 473 -14.60 -14.74 11.86
CA ALA A 473 -14.86 -14.39 13.26
C ALA A 473 -15.68 -15.48 14.01
N SER A 474 -15.72 -15.39 15.35
CA SER A 474 -16.60 -16.21 16.21
C SER A 474 -17.53 -15.31 17.01
N LEU A 475 -18.83 -15.27 16.70
CA LEU A 475 -19.75 -14.34 17.36
C LEU A 475 -20.71 -15.04 18.34
N SER A 476 -20.81 -14.53 19.56
CA SER A 476 -21.90 -14.85 20.51
C SER A 476 -22.92 -13.72 20.54
N ILE A 477 -24.20 -14.01 20.27
CA ILE A 477 -25.25 -12.98 20.19
C ILE A 477 -26.20 -13.08 21.39
N THR A 478 -26.64 -11.96 21.92
CA THR A 478 -27.66 -11.88 22.97
C THR A 478 -28.72 -10.89 22.52
N ALA A 479 -29.99 -11.25 22.59
CA ALA A 479 -31.07 -10.28 22.40
C ALA A 479 -31.47 -9.70 23.75
N THR A 480 -31.69 -8.39 23.80
CA THR A 480 -32.23 -7.73 24.97
C THR A 480 -33.65 -8.25 25.23
N ALA A 481 -33.94 -8.63 26.46
CA ALA A 481 -35.21 -9.25 26.83
C ALA A 481 -36.43 -8.43 26.33
N GLY A 482 -37.32 -9.10 25.58
CA GLY A 482 -38.53 -8.51 25.01
C GLY A 482 -38.36 -7.84 23.65
N GLN A 483 -37.13 -7.79 23.10
CA GLN A 483 -36.87 -7.29 21.76
C GLN A 483 -37.06 -8.39 20.70
N THR A 484 -37.51 -7.99 19.52
CA THR A 484 -37.64 -8.85 18.34
C THR A 484 -36.65 -8.38 17.30
N LEU A 485 -35.58 -9.14 17.06
CA LEU A 485 -34.51 -8.73 16.13
C LEU A 485 -34.91 -8.93 14.67
N GLY A 486 -35.68 -9.98 14.36
CA GLY A 486 -36.15 -10.29 13.01
C GLY A 486 -37.55 -10.91 13.03
N SER A 487 -38.10 -11.19 11.85
CA SER A 487 -39.41 -11.83 11.69
C SER A 487 -39.37 -12.94 10.65
N ALA A 488 -40.35 -13.84 10.66
CA ALA A 488 -40.41 -14.90 9.65
C ALA A 488 -40.48 -14.38 8.18
N SER A 489 -41.01 -13.16 7.96
CA SER A 489 -41.06 -12.51 6.64
C SER A 489 -39.83 -11.68 6.30
N ALA A 490 -38.99 -11.36 7.30
CA ALA A 490 -37.76 -10.60 7.19
C ALA A 490 -36.81 -11.09 8.31
N PRO A 491 -36.21 -12.29 8.13
CA PRO A 491 -35.36 -12.89 9.14
C PRO A 491 -34.02 -12.17 9.23
N ILE A 492 -33.33 -12.33 10.35
CA ILE A 492 -31.91 -11.95 10.41
C ILE A 492 -31.10 -13.04 9.71
N ILE A 493 -30.27 -12.60 8.77
CA ILE A 493 -29.36 -13.44 8.02
C ILE A 493 -28.01 -13.40 8.73
N ILE A 494 -27.41 -14.56 8.99
CA ILE A 494 -26.03 -14.63 9.48
C ILE A 494 -25.22 -15.39 8.42
N THR A 495 -24.10 -14.81 7.98
CA THR A 495 -23.21 -15.35 6.93
C THR A 495 -21.79 -15.58 7.45
N GLY A 496 -20.94 -16.22 6.64
CA GLY A 496 -19.51 -16.41 6.96
C GLY A 496 -19.14 -17.73 7.63
N TYR A 497 -19.98 -18.76 7.47
CA TYR A 497 -19.76 -20.09 8.04
C TYR A 497 -19.09 -21.03 7.03
N ALA A 498 -18.13 -21.83 7.49
CA ALA A 498 -17.60 -22.95 6.72
C ALA A 498 -18.45 -24.21 6.98
N LEU A 499 -19.42 -24.50 6.11
CA LEU A 499 -20.11 -25.80 6.11
C LEU A 499 -19.32 -26.79 5.23
N ASN A 500 -18.83 -27.88 5.80
CA ASN A 500 -17.88 -28.78 5.12
C ASN A 500 -18.52 -29.78 4.13
N THR A 501 -19.86 -29.96 4.15
CA THR A 501 -20.64 -30.84 3.25
C THR A 501 -22.09 -30.39 3.14
N GLU A 502 -22.89 -30.99 2.22
CA GLU A 502 -24.36 -30.84 2.11
C GLU A 502 -25.03 -30.91 3.48
N ALA A 503 -25.27 -29.74 4.09
CA ALA A 503 -25.92 -29.65 5.37
C ALA A 503 -27.41 -29.87 5.16
N ASN A 504 -27.90 -31.04 5.55
CA ASN A 504 -29.32 -31.20 5.76
C ASN A 504 -29.67 -30.41 7.02
N ILE A 505 -30.50 -29.37 6.88
CA ILE A 505 -31.26 -28.93 8.05
C ILE A 505 -31.99 -30.17 8.55
N LEU A 506 -31.89 -30.49 9.84
CA LEU A 506 -32.77 -31.48 10.42
C LEU A 506 -34.20 -30.89 10.40
N VAL A 507 -34.89 -31.00 9.26
CA VAL A 507 -36.26 -30.53 9.06
C VAL A 507 -37.20 -31.63 9.55
N PRO A 508 -37.86 -31.46 10.71
CA PRO A 508 -38.81 -32.47 11.15
C PRO A 508 -39.99 -32.45 10.17
N GLY A 509 -40.20 -33.55 9.45
CA GLY A 509 -41.32 -33.73 8.53
C GLY A 509 -41.08 -33.30 7.08
N GLY A 510 -39.84 -33.07 6.66
CA GLY A 510 -39.51 -33.04 5.23
C GLY A 510 -39.79 -34.40 4.58
N THR A 511 -40.31 -34.44 3.35
CA THR A 511 -40.60 -35.70 2.65
C THR A 511 -39.34 -36.45 2.17
N ALA A 512 -38.15 -36.05 2.64
CA ALA A 512 -36.90 -36.73 2.33
C ALA A 512 -36.80 -38.00 3.18
N THR A 513 -36.40 -39.08 2.54
CA THR A 513 -36.51 -40.47 3.03
C THR A 513 -35.47 -40.89 4.08
N ASP A 514 -34.65 -39.98 4.59
CA ASP A 514 -33.64 -40.28 5.61
C ASP A 514 -34.14 -39.83 6.99
N GLY A 515 -34.08 -40.77 7.93
CA GLY A 515 -34.91 -40.76 9.14
C GLY A 515 -34.65 -39.61 10.12
N ASP A 516 -35.70 -38.83 10.37
CA ASP A 516 -35.79 -37.87 11.48
C ASP A 516 -35.53 -38.56 12.83
N GLY A 517 -34.35 -38.30 13.42
CA GLY A 517 -34.01 -38.75 14.76
C GLY A 517 -34.84 -38.02 15.82
N THR A 518 -35.53 -38.78 16.68
CA THR A 518 -36.16 -38.19 17.88
C THR A 518 -35.10 -37.91 18.94
N ILE A 519 -34.89 -36.64 19.30
CA ILE A 519 -34.04 -36.30 20.44
C ILE A 519 -34.82 -36.62 21.72
N THR A 520 -34.40 -37.66 22.42
CA THR A 520 -35.11 -38.15 23.61
C THR A 520 -35.15 -37.08 24.70
N GLY A 521 -36.35 -36.71 25.15
CA GLY A 521 -36.56 -35.68 26.18
C GLY A 521 -36.94 -34.30 25.63
N TYR A 522 -36.99 -34.13 24.31
CA TYR A 522 -37.39 -32.89 23.65
C TYR A 522 -38.59 -33.11 22.72
N THR A 523 -39.40 -32.07 22.52
CA THR A 523 -40.53 -32.02 21.58
C THR A 523 -40.35 -30.86 20.63
N VAL A 524 -40.79 -31.06 19.40
CA VAL A 524 -40.92 -29.99 18.41
C VAL A 524 -42.23 -29.27 18.68
N GLY A 525 -42.22 -27.94 18.72
CA GLY A 525 -43.42 -27.13 18.94
C GLY A 525 -44.54 -27.51 17.97
N THR A 526 -45.75 -27.74 18.48
CA THR A 526 -46.89 -28.15 17.64
C THR A 526 -47.45 -26.95 16.87
N GLY A 527 -46.94 -26.69 15.67
CA GLY A 527 -47.48 -25.66 14.77
C GLY A 527 -46.47 -25.11 13.75
N ALA A 528 -46.23 -25.89 12.69
CA ALA A 528 -45.60 -25.51 11.41
C ALA A 528 -44.14 -24.98 11.40
N ALA A 529 -43.27 -25.71 10.68
CA ALA A 529 -41.97 -25.35 10.10
C ALA A 529 -40.70 -25.29 11.02
N GLU A 530 -39.83 -26.31 10.80
CA GLU A 530 -38.34 -26.25 10.73
C GLU A 530 -37.49 -26.02 12.01
N GLY A 531 -36.98 -27.12 12.60
CA GLY A 531 -35.62 -27.17 13.20
C GLY A 531 -35.40 -26.84 14.69
N VAL A 532 -36.42 -26.43 15.46
CA VAL A 532 -36.26 -25.96 16.86
C VAL A 532 -36.87 -26.92 17.91
N TYR A 533 -36.05 -27.39 18.85
CA TYR A 533 -36.44 -28.32 19.93
C TYR A 533 -36.72 -27.63 21.26
N THR A 534 -37.77 -28.05 21.98
CA THR A 534 -38.09 -27.61 23.34
C THR A 534 -38.05 -28.80 24.31
N LYS A 535 -37.42 -28.67 25.49
CA LYS A 535 -37.36 -29.77 26.47
C LYS A 535 -38.76 -30.05 27.04
N ASN A 536 -39.12 -31.32 27.11
CA ASN A 536 -40.45 -31.76 27.54
C ASN A 536 -40.78 -31.40 29.00
N THR A 537 -39.75 -31.31 29.85
CA THR A 537 -39.87 -30.99 31.28
C THR A 537 -38.55 -30.44 31.85
N GLY A 538 -38.61 -29.31 32.57
CA GLY A 538 -37.48 -28.71 33.30
C GLY A 538 -36.57 -27.80 32.46
N THR A 539 -35.64 -27.09 33.10
CA THR A 539 -34.54 -26.37 32.43
C THR A 539 -33.51 -27.38 31.91
N ALA A 540 -33.07 -27.25 30.67
CA ALA A 540 -31.93 -28.00 30.16
C ALA A 540 -30.66 -27.19 30.42
N THR A 541 -29.54 -27.86 30.65
CA THR A 541 -28.25 -27.20 30.38
C THR A 541 -27.85 -27.52 28.94
N GLY A 542 -27.06 -26.67 28.29
CA GLY A 542 -26.64 -26.97 26.92
C GLY A 542 -25.87 -28.27 26.79
N LEU A 543 -25.13 -28.65 27.83
CA LEU A 543 -24.50 -29.97 27.95
C LEU A 543 -25.49 -31.14 27.96
N GLU A 544 -26.69 -30.98 28.53
CA GLU A 544 -27.73 -32.02 28.49
C GLU A 544 -28.35 -32.18 27.10
N PHE A 545 -28.47 -31.09 26.35
CA PHE A 545 -28.91 -31.16 24.95
C PHE A 545 -27.83 -31.77 24.08
N LEU A 546 -26.58 -31.29 24.16
CA LEU A 546 -25.46 -31.86 23.40
C LEU A 546 -25.28 -33.35 23.69
N ALA A 547 -25.40 -33.78 24.96
CA ALA A 547 -25.35 -35.19 25.31
C ALA A 547 -26.53 -36.01 24.74
N ALA A 548 -27.71 -35.39 24.61
CA ALA A 548 -28.90 -36.03 24.03
C ALA A 548 -28.85 -36.08 22.49
N ALA A 549 -28.32 -35.02 21.85
CA ALA A 549 -28.05 -34.96 20.42
C ALA A 549 -26.92 -35.94 20.05
N ALA A 550 -25.77 -35.91 20.74
CA ALA A 550 -24.68 -36.85 20.50
C ALA A 550 -25.05 -38.33 20.75
N ALA A 551 -26.11 -38.60 21.53
CA ALA A 551 -26.66 -39.94 21.72
C ALA A 551 -27.63 -40.37 20.60
N GLY A 552 -28.09 -39.43 19.76
CA GLY A 552 -28.82 -39.67 18.54
C GLY A 552 -27.87 -39.99 17.37
N THR A 553 -28.31 -40.84 16.45
CA THR A 553 -27.62 -40.99 15.15
C THR A 553 -27.97 -39.79 14.27
N HIS A 554 -27.06 -38.82 14.20
CA HIS A 554 -27.12 -37.69 13.27
C HIS A 554 -26.15 -37.90 12.11
N ALA A 555 -26.45 -37.31 10.94
CA ALA A 555 -25.53 -37.32 9.82
C ALA A 555 -24.57 -36.12 9.92
N ALA A 556 -23.31 -36.30 9.51
CA ALA A 556 -22.38 -35.18 9.36
C ALA A 556 -23.01 -34.10 8.47
N GLY A 557 -23.05 -32.85 8.97
CA GLY A 557 -23.72 -31.72 8.30
C GLY A 557 -25.10 -31.35 8.84
N ASP A 558 -25.63 -32.04 9.85
CA ASP A 558 -26.92 -31.67 10.45
C ASP A 558 -26.81 -30.38 11.29
N VAL A 559 -27.79 -29.47 11.11
CA VAL A 559 -27.97 -28.29 11.96
C VAL A 559 -29.17 -28.48 12.87
N VAL A 560 -28.98 -28.26 14.17
CA VAL A 560 -30.05 -28.36 15.17
C VAL A 560 -30.11 -27.12 16.04
N ALA A 561 -31.30 -26.56 16.21
CA ALA A 561 -31.55 -25.48 17.15
C ALA A 561 -32.39 -25.98 18.35
N TYR A 562 -32.13 -25.48 19.55
CA TYR A 562 -32.97 -25.73 20.72
C TYR A 562 -33.08 -24.51 21.60
N THR A 563 -34.19 -24.42 22.34
CA THR A 563 -34.44 -23.30 23.28
C THR A 563 -34.58 -23.81 24.71
N THR A 564 -33.90 -23.20 25.67
CA THR A 564 -34.07 -23.48 27.10
C THR A 564 -33.85 -22.24 27.97
N GLY A 565 -34.71 -22.04 28.97
CA GLY A 565 -34.50 -20.97 29.95
C GLY A 565 -34.62 -19.53 29.43
N GLY A 566 -35.06 -19.31 28.19
CA GLY A 566 -35.03 -18.01 27.51
C GLY A 566 -33.94 -17.95 26.44
N ASP A 567 -32.93 -18.81 26.53
CA ASP A 567 -31.83 -18.91 25.58
C ASP A 567 -32.19 -19.84 24.42
N SER A 568 -31.66 -19.53 23.25
CA SER A 568 -31.66 -20.43 22.09
C SER A 568 -30.23 -20.79 21.74
N PHE A 569 -30.04 -21.97 21.19
CA PHE A 569 -28.74 -22.49 20.85
C PHE A 569 -28.83 -23.16 19.49
N ILE A 570 -27.83 -22.93 18.65
CA ILE A 570 -27.72 -23.58 17.34
C ILE A 570 -26.40 -24.33 17.32
N PHE A 571 -26.48 -25.60 16.95
CA PHE A 571 -25.34 -26.48 16.79
C PHE A 571 -25.29 -26.95 15.33
N SER A 572 -24.10 -26.91 14.75
CA SER A 572 -23.81 -27.53 13.45
C SER A 572 -22.65 -28.51 13.64
N GLU A 573 -22.86 -29.78 13.31
CA GLU A 573 -21.84 -30.82 13.48
C GLU A 573 -20.82 -30.78 12.32
N GLY A 574 -19.53 -30.68 12.66
CA GLY A 574 -18.42 -30.90 11.72
C GLY A 574 -18.25 -32.39 11.37
N ALA A 575 -17.54 -32.70 10.29
CA ALA A 575 -17.58 -34.05 9.69
C ALA A 575 -16.85 -35.17 10.47
N ASN A 576 -16.30 -34.92 11.66
CA ASN A 576 -15.67 -35.97 12.46
C ASN A 576 -15.60 -35.62 13.96
N THR A 577 -16.21 -36.50 14.75
CA THR A 577 -16.17 -36.58 16.22
C THR A 577 -14.82 -36.12 16.82
N ASN A 578 -14.86 -35.01 17.58
CA ASN A 578 -13.86 -34.47 18.52
C ASN A 578 -12.84 -33.42 18.03
N ASN A 579 -13.06 -32.72 16.91
CA ASN A 579 -12.20 -31.59 16.50
C ASN A 579 -12.88 -30.22 16.73
N SER A 580 -12.06 -29.17 16.70
CA SER A 580 -12.39 -27.75 16.93
C SER A 580 -13.24 -27.09 15.83
N ASP A 581 -13.89 -27.87 14.97
CA ASP A 581 -14.74 -27.43 13.86
C ASP A 581 -16.24 -27.40 14.20
N ASP A 582 -16.64 -27.90 15.37
CA ASP A 582 -18.01 -27.76 15.88
C ASP A 582 -18.30 -26.29 16.24
N GLN A 583 -19.29 -25.70 15.58
CA GLN A 583 -19.70 -24.33 15.85
C GLN A 583 -20.94 -24.31 16.75
N PHE A 584 -20.83 -23.52 17.83
CA PHE A 584 -21.86 -23.34 18.83
C PHE A 584 -22.31 -21.90 18.84
N PHE A 585 -23.56 -21.68 18.46
CA PHE A 585 -24.20 -20.39 18.60
C PHE A 585 -25.02 -20.38 19.87
N GLN A 586 -24.75 -19.42 20.73
CA GLN A 586 -25.55 -19.16 21.92
C GLN A 586 -26.24 -17.82 21.71
N LEU A 587 -27.58 -17.88 21.68
CA LEU A 587 -28.48 -16.76 21.67
C LEU A 587 -29.08 -16.61 23.07
N ASN A 588 -28.50 -15.76 23.90
CA ASN A 588 -29.04 -15.57 25.25
C ASN A 588 -30.33 -14.74 25.19
N ASP A 589 -31.29 -15.09 26.06
CA ASP A 589 -32.58 -14.40 26.22
C ASP A 589 -33.37 -14.17 24.91
N THR A 590 -33.15 -15.04 23.92
CA THR A 590 -33.77 -14.99 22.59
C THR A 590 -34.64 -16.22 22.35
N VAL A 591 -35.84 -16.02 21.79
CA VAL A 591 -36.70 -17.12 21.31
C VAL A 591 -36.61 -17.21 19.80
N ILE A 592 -35.96 -18.25 19.28
CA ILE A 592 -35.97 -18.53 17.85
C ILE A 592 -37.32 -19.16 17.46
N THR A 593 -37.98 -18.57 16.47
CA THR A 593 -39.27 -19.09 15.97
C THR A 593 -39.11 -19.92 14.69
N LYS A 594 -37.99 -19.75 13.98
CA LYS A 594 -37.64 -20.53 12.78
C LYS A 594 -36.11 -20.51 12.57
N VAL A 595 -35.52 -21.62 12.13
CA VAL A 595 -34.17 -21.62 11.55
C VAL A 595 -34.23 -22.22 10.17
N ALA A 596 -33.62 -21.58 9.18
CA ALA A 596 -33.33 -22.19 7.89
C ALA A 596 -31.86 -22.03 7.53
N VAL A 597 -31.30 -23.02 6.84
CA VAL A 597 -29.90 -23.06 6.40
C VAL A 597 -29.82 -23.30 4.90
N THR A 598 -29.02 -22.50 4.21
CA THR A 598 -28.73 -22.73 2.78
C THR A 598 -27.33 -23.31 2.63
N HIS A 599 -27.27 -24.57 2.21
CA HIS A 599 -26.06 -25.40 2.22
C HIS A 599 -24.85 -24.77 1.51
N ALA A 600 -25.01 -24.26 0.27
CA ALA A 600 -23.86 -23.88 -0.55
C ALA A 600 -23.11 -22.63 -0.06
N ALA A 601 -23.68 -21.87 0.89
CA ALA A 601 -23.14 -20.59 1.34
C ALA A 601 -23.04 -20.45 2.88
N GLY A 602 -23.40 -21.49 3.64
CA GLY A 602 -23.29 -21.43 5.11
C GLY A 602 -24.19 -20.38 5.76
N ILE A 603 -25.37 -20.11 5.20
CA ILE A 603 -26.22 -18.99 5.65
C ILE A 603 -27.26 -19.48 6.65
N PHE A 604 -27.36 -18.83 7.82
CA PHE A 604 -28.45 -19.05 8.80
C PHE A 604 -29.49 -17.94 8.69
N HIS A 605 -30.76 -18.33 8.68
CA HIS A 605 -31.90 -17.40 8.73
C HIS A 605 -32.60 -17.61 10.08
N ILE A 606 -32.64 -16.58 10.93
CA ILE A 606 -33.16 -16.63 12.30
C ILE A 606 -34.38 -15.71 12.48
#